data_AF-A0A4W5KDV8-F1
#
_entry.id   AF-A0A4W5KDV8-F1
#
_cell.length_a   1.000
_cell.length_b   1.000
_cell.length_c   1.000
_cell.angle_alpha   90.00
_cell.angle_beta   90.00
_cell.angle_gamma   90.00
#
_symmetry.space_group_name_H-M   'P 1'
#
loop_
_entity.id
_entity.type
_entity.pdbx_description
1 polymer ?
#
loop_
_entity_poly.entity_id
_entity_poly.type
_entity_poly.pdbx_seq_one_letter_code
_entity_poly.pdbx_strand_id
1 'polypeptide(L)'
;MFITLLKSQLIPDESLSLSLSPLPSCRDHQQALADRLSLSNQLAGSQDELPIRRMKDSYIEVHLPLGTDPTLREKYLNYHKGVRFGRILEDLDSLAVLICYSHTHNKALQRSPLSIVTALVDKIGMTPNIIHPDCDIKFTGHVTWVGKTSIEAKMHMSQYHDGAYTPVLDATFVMVARDPENKRAAFVNPLKPEGPEEEELFQQGEINKTRRIELSTASLLKMAPTAEERKIVHSLFLNTLDTKTVSFRSRVLPPNSVWMEDAKVKGLEICHPQVRERGREGGSGIYNLKRF
;
A
#
# COMPACT_ATOMS: atom_id res chain seq x y z
N MET A 1 -1.56 11.82 -13.73
CA MET A 1 -0.33 12.65 -13.80
C MET A 1 0.85 11.87 -13.24
N PHE A 2 0.83 11.39 -11.99
CA PHE A 2 1.83 10.41 -11.51
C PHE A 2 1.81 9.12 -12.34
N ILE A 3 0.62 8.52 -12.55
CA ILE A 3 0.41 7.42 -13.52
C ILE A 3 0.84 7.79 -14.95
N THR A 4 0.76 9.07 -15.34
CA THR A 4 1.19 9.54 -16.67
C THR A 4 2.71 9.62 -16.76
N LEU A 5 3.37 10.08 -15.70
CA LEU A 5 4.83 10.00 -15.53
C LEU A 5 5.30 8.54 -15.55
N LEU A 6 4.65 7.66 -14.80
CA LEU A 6 4.93 6.22 -14.78
C LEU A 6 4.79 5.61 -16.19
N LYS A 7 3.72 5.96 -16.92
CA LYS A 7 3.52 5.51 -18.31
C LYS A 7 4.61 6.02 -19.27
N SER A 8 5.03 7.27 -19.15
CA SER A 8 6.08 7.85 -20.00
C SER A 8 7.45 7.19 -19.82
N GLN A 9 7.70 6.55 -18.67
CA GLN A 9 8.94 5.82 -18.42
C GLN A 9 8.89 4.34 -18.84
N LEU A 10 7.70 3.76 -19.05
CA LEU A 10 7.53 2.38 -19.51
C LEU A 10 7.34 2.25 -21.03
N ILE A 11 6.90 3.30 -21.71
CA ILE A 11 6.63 3.30 -23.15
C ILE A 11 7.04 4.66 -23.73
N PRO A 12 8.20 4.78 -24.43
CA PRO A 12 8.70 6.07 -24.91
C PRO A 12 7.89 6.70 -26.06
N ASP A 13 6.95 5.98 -26.67
CA ASP A 13 6.53 6.26 -28.05
C ASP A 13 5.01 6.20 -28.30
N GLU A 14 4.20 6.76 -27.39
CA GLU A 14 2.76 6.96 -27.66
C GLU A 14 2.29 8.37 -27.29
N SER A 15 2.24 9.26 -28.30
CA SER A 15 1.51 10.53 -28.24
C SER A 15 0.01 10.27 -28.32
N LEU A 16 -0.65 9.97 -27.19
CA LEU A 16 -2.10 9.83 -27.12
C LEU A 16 -2.76 11.11 -26.60
N SER A 17 -3.37 11.85 -27.52
CA SER A 17 -4.27 12.96 -27.23
C SER A 17 -5.45 12.48 -26.36
N LEU A 18 -5.62 13.10 -25.19
CA LEU A 18 -6.74 12.84 -24.28
C LEU A 18 -8.03 13.47 -24.81
N SER A 19 -8.81 12.73 -25.60
CA SER A 19 -10.24 13.01 -25.80
C SER A 19 -11.07 12.22 -24.79
N LEU A 20 -12.02 12.87 -24.12
CA LEU A 20 -13.01 12.20 -23.26
C LEU A 20 -13.80 11.17 -24.08
N SER A 21 -13.56 9.88 -23.83
CA SER A 21 -14.34 8.80 -24.45
C SER A 21 -15.71 8.62 -23.75
N PRO A 22 -16.79 8.28 -24.49
CA PRO A 22 -18.14 8.13 -23.93
C PRO A 22 -18.24 6.97 -22.92
N LEU A 23 -19.36 6.92 -22.17
CA LEU A 23 -19.70 5.80 -21.29
C LEU A 23 -19.67 4.45 -22.07
N PRO A 24 -19.16 3.37 -21.46
CA PRO A 24 -18.95 2.10 -22.16
C PRO A 24 -20.29 1.50 -22.63
N SER A 25 -20.36 1.08 -23.89
CA SER A 25 -21.53 0.44 -24.48
C SER A 25 -21.65 -1.02 -24.03
N CYS A 26 -22.82 -1.64 -24.25
CA CYS A 26 -23.04 -3.07 -23.98
C CYS A 26 -22.05 -3.98 -24.75
N ARG A 27 -21.61 -3.57 -25.94
CA ARG A 27 -20.60 -4.28 -26.73
C ARG A 27 -19.22 -4.21 -26.11
N ASP A 28 -18.84 -3.05 -25.54
CA ASP A 28 -17.57 -2.89 -24.83
C ASP A 28 -17.53 -3.76 -23.57
N HIS A 29 -18.69 -3.95 -22.92
CA HIS A 29 -18.81 -4.84 -21.76
C HIS A 29 -18.68 -6.32 -22.15
N GLN A 30 -19.34 -6.75 -23.23
CA GLN A 30 -19.19 -8.12 -23.75
C GLN A 30 -17.75 -8.42 -24.20
N GLN A 31 -17.10 -7.46 -24.85
CA GLN A 31 -15.71 -7.61 -25.28
C GLN A 31 -14.75 -7.65 -24.08
N ALA A 32 -14.96 -6.81 -23.07
CA ALA A 32 -14.19 -6.87 -21.82
C ALA A 32 -14.38 -8.20 -21.06
N LEU A 33 -15.57 -8.79 -21.10
CA LEU A 33 -15.83 -10.12 -20.51
C LEU A 33 -15.13 -11.23 -21.29
N ALA A 34 -15.16 -11.19 -22.62
CA ALA A 34 -14.43 -12.15 -23.47
C ALA A 34 -12.91 -12.06 -23.26
N ASP A 35 -12.38 -10.84 -23.16
CA ASP A 35 -10.96 -10.60 -22.86
C ASP A 35 -10.58 -11.16 -21.49
N ARG A 36 -11.40 -10.94 -20.45
CA ARG A 36 -11.17 -11.49 -19.10
C ARG A 36 -11.16 -13.02 -19.08
N LEU A 37 -12.08 -13.67 -19.81
CA LEU A 37 -12.11 -15.12 -19.94
C LEU A 37 -10.86 -15.64 -20.64
N SER A 38 -10.40 -14.97 -21.70
CA SER A 38 -9.17 -15.34 -22.41
C SER A 38 -7.92 -15.25 -21.51
N LEU A 39 -7.84 -14.20 -20.68
CA LEU A 39 -6.76 -14.00 -19.72
C LEU A 39 -6.80 -15.05 -18.59
N SER A 40 -7.97 -15.49 -18.17
CA SER A 40 -8.13 -16.51 -17.12
C SER A 40 -7.50 -17.85 -17.52
N ASN A 41 -7.52 -18.17 -18.81
CA ASN A 41 -6.87 -19.37 -19.37
C ASN A 41 -5.34 -19.27 -19.42
N GLN A 42 -4.77 -18.07 -19.23
CA GLN A 42 -3.32 -17.83 -19.23
C GLN A 42 -2.71 -17.85 -17.82
N LEU A 43 -3.52 -18.10 -16.79
CA LEU A 43 -3.05 -18.24 -15.42
C LEU A 43 -2.33 -19.59 -15.25
N ALA A 44 -1.17 -19.57 -14.58
CA ALA A 44 -0.45 -20.78 -14.24
C ALA A 44 -1.23 -21.64 -13.23
N GLY A 45 -1.14 -22.97 -13.36
CA GLY A 45 -1.76 -23.93 -12.46
C GLY A 45 -0.98 -24.12 -11.16
N SER A 46 0.32 -23.81 -11.17
CA SER A 46 1.23 -23.88 -10.03
C SER A 46 2.30 -22.79 -10.10
N GLN A 47 2.99 -22.55 -8.98
CA GLN A 47 4.10 -21.58 -8.93
C GLN A 47 5.34 -22.08 -9.69
N ASP A 48 5.51 -23.41 -9.80
CA ASP A 48 6.67 -24.02 -10.45
C ASP A 48 6.65 -23.88 -11.99
N GLU A 49 5.47 -23.61 -12.57
CA GLU A 49 5.31 -23.28 -13.99
C GLU A 49 5.79 -21.85 -14.34
N LEU A 50 6.02 -21.01 -13.33
CA LEU A 50 6.42 -19.62 -13.53
C LEU A 50 7.95 -19.48 -13.46
N PRO A 51 8.55 -18.66 -14.35
CA PRO A 51 9.99 -18.45 -14.33
C PRO A 51 10.41 -17.73 -13.05
N ILE A 52 11.56 -18.14 -12.51
CA ILE A 52 12.20 -17.47 -11.37
C ILE A 52 12.60 -16.05 -11.75
N ARG A 53 12.39 -15.12 -10.82
CA ARG A 53 12.70 -13.70 -10.93
C ARG A 53 13.68 -13.26 -9.86
N ARG A 54 14.40 -12.19 -10.13
CA ARG A 54 15.36 -11.56 -9.21
C ARG A 54 14.81 -10.23 -8.73
N MET A 55 15.30 -9.72 -7.59
CA MET A 55 14.81 -8.44 -7.05
C MET A 55 14.99 -7.31 -8.06
N LYS A 56 16.15 -7.24 -8.72
CA LYS A 56 16.45 -6.25 -9.76
C LYS A 56 15.52 -6.29 -10.98
N ASP A 57 14.89 -7.42 -11.28
CA ASP A 57 13.95 -7.53 -12.41
C ASP A 57 12.67 -6.71 -12.16
N SER A 58 12.42 -6.34 -10.89
CA SER A 58 11.28 -5.55 -10.43
C SER A 58 11.66 -4.16 -9.93
N TYR A 59 12.93 -3.76 -10.09
CA TYR A 59 13.41 -2.46 -9.62
C TYR A 59 12.81 -1.32 -10.44
N ILE A 60 12.25 -0.34 -9.75
CA ILE A 60 11.64 0.85 -10.34
C ILE A 60 12.16 2.09 -9.62
N GLU A 61 12.48 3.12 -10.39
CA GLU A 61 12.81 4.46 -9.93
C GLU A 61 11.86 5.48 -10.57
N VAL A 62 11.33 6.41 -9.78
CA VAL A 62 10.37 7.43 -10.23
C VAL A 62 10.70 8.76 -9.60
N HIS A 63 10.73 9.81 -10.41
CA HIS A 63 10.97 11.18 -9.96
C HIS A 63 9.67 11.97 -9.92
N LEU A 64 9.41 12.63 -8.81
CA LEU A 64 8.27 13.51 -8.58
C LEU A 64 8.78 14.95 -8.40
N PRO A 65 8.71 15.80 -9.45
CA PRO A 65 9.36 17.10 -9.47
C PRO A 65 8.54 18.18 -8.74
N LEU A 66 8.37 18.07 -7.42
CA LEU A 66 7.62 19.06 -6.65
C LEU A 66 8.32 20.43 -6.61
N GLY A 67 9.64 20.46 -6.51
CA GLY A 67 10.44 21.68 -6.49
C GLY A 67 10.53 22.33 -7.86
N THR A 68 10.68 21.52 -8.90
CA THR A 68 10.88 22.01 -10.28
C THR A 68 9.57 22.35 -11.01
N ASP A 69 8.45 21.69 -10.69
CA ASP A 69 7.13 21.95 -11.31
C ASP A 69 6.11 22.51 -10.28
N PRO A 70 5.89 23.85 -10.25
CA PRO A 70 4.91 24.47 -9.38
C PRO A 70 3.46 24.03 -9.64
N THR A 71 3.11 23.71 -10.89
CA THR A 71 1.73 23.31 -11.26
C THR A 71 1.41 21.92 -10.72
N LEU A 72 2.41 21.02 -10.73
CA LEU A 72 2.32 19.73 -10.08
C LEU A 72 2.25 19.89 -8.56
N ARG A 73 3.11 20.73 -7.99
CA ARG A 73 3.21 20.99 -6.54
C ARG A 73 1.89 21.38 -5.91
N GLU A 74 1.08 22.21 -6.57
CA GLU A 74 -0.24 22.63 -6.07
C GLU A 74 -1.14 21.43 -5.73
N LYS A 75 -1.02 20.32 -6.47
CA LYS A 75 -1.82 19.10 -6.24
C LYS A 75 -1.39 18.34 -4.99
N TYR A 76 -0.16 18.57 -4.53
CA TYR A 76 0.45 17.97 -3.35
C TYR A 76 0.43 18.90 -2.14
N LEU A 77 -0.03 20.16 -2.26
CA LEU A 77 -0.07 21.12 -1.14
C LEU A 77 -1.40 21.08 -0.37
N ASN A 78 -1.33 20.98 0.96
CA ASN A 78 -2.48 21.15 1.86
C ASN A 78 -2.78 22.63 2.10
N TYR A 79 -3.86 22.94 2.84
CA TYR A 79 -4.25 24.32 3.15
C TYR A 79 -3.19 25.10 3.95
N HIS A 80 -2.35 24.39 4.72
CA HIS A 80 -1.24 24.96 5.50
C HIS A 80 0.08 25.02 4.71
N LYS A 81 0.06 24.85 3.38
CA LYS A 81 1.24 24.79 2.50
C LYS A 81 2.23 23.65 2.81
N GLY A 82 1.82 22.63 3.55
CA GLY A 82 2.58 21.38 3.73
C GLY A 82 2.21 20.32 2.69
N VAL A 83 3.00 19.26 2.59
CA VAL A 83 2.69 18.14 1.68
C VAL A 83 1.46 17.35 2.17
N ARG A 84 0.53 17.05 1.26
CA ARG A 84 -0.60 16.13 1.47
C ARG A 84 -0.07 14.71 1.52
N PHE A 85 0.18 14.21 2.72
CA PHE A 85 0.68 12.86 2.90
C PHE A 85 -0.21 11.78 2.26
N GLY A 86 -1.54 11.97 2.25
CA GLY A 86 -2.47 11.08 1.56
C GLY A 86 -2.18 10.92 0.06
N ARG A 87 -1.75 11.98 -0.63
CA ARG A 87 -1.33 11.89 -2.05
C ARG A 87 -0.05 11.07 -2.22
N ILE A 88 0.90 11.19 -1.29
CA ILE A 88 2.12 10.36 -1.30
C ILE A 88 1.76 8.89 -1.08
N LEU A 89 0.79 8.58 -0.22
CA LEU A 89 0.31 7.20 -0.02
C LEU A 89 -0.36 6.62 -1.28
N GLU A 90 -1.14 7.43 -2.01
CA GLU A 90 -1.72 7.03 -3.30
C GLU A 90 -0.65 6.71 -4.35
N ASP A 91 0.41 7.53 -4.39
CA ASP A 91 1.54 7.33 -5.30
C ASP A 91 2.35 6.07 -4.92
N LEU A 92 2.56 5.81 -3.63
CA LEU A 92 3.19 4.58 -3.13
C LEU A 92 2.35 3.33 -3.44
N ASP A 93 1.02 3.38 -3.29
CA ASP A 93 0.12 2.28 -3.71
C ASP A 93 0.26 1.99 -5.21
N SER A 94 0.28 3.04 -6.03
CA SER A 94 0.44 2.93 -7.48
C SER A 94 1.82 2.37 -7.86
N LEU A 95 2.88 2.81 -7.18
CA LEU A 95 4.24 2.30 -7.39
C LEU A 95 4.37 0.83 -6.97
N ALA A 96 3.78 0.43 -5.85
CA ALA A 96 3.78 -0.96 -5.39
C ALA A 96 3.10 -1.88 -6.41
N VAL A 97 1.95 -1.46 -6.95
CA VAL A 97 1.25 -2.18 -8.03
C VAL A 97 2.17 -2.32 -9.25
N LEU A 98 2.86 -1.25 -9.63
CA LEU A 98 3.75 -1.26 -10.79
C LEU A 98 4.96 -2.18 -10.59
N ILE A 99 5.61 -2.14 -9.42
CA ILE A 99 6.70 -3.04 -9.04
C ILE A 99 6.24 -4.50 -9.19
N CYS A 100 5.03 -4.82 -8.73
CA CYS A 100 4.48 -6.17 -8.82
C CYS A 100 4.17 -6.59 -10.27
N TYR A 101 3.66 -5.67 -11.10
CA TYR A 101 3.47 -5.96 -12.53
C TYR A 101 4.80 -6.10 -13.27
N SER A 102 5.84 -5.37 -12.86
CA SER A 102 7.19 -5.54 -13.40
C SER A 102 7.75 -6.93 -13.06
N HIS A 103 7.64 -7.35 -11.79
CA HIS A 103 8.04 -8.69 -11.33
C HIS A 103 7.32 -9.82 -12.08
N THR A 104 6.01 -9.67 -12.27
CA THR A 104 5.16 -10.67 -12.94
C THR A 104 5.08 -10.51 -14.45
N HIS A 105 5.85 -9.58 -15.03
CA HIS A 105 5.78 -9.25 -16.44
C HIS A 105 6.11 -10.48 -17.30
N ASN A 106 5.28 -10.78 -18.30
CA ASN A 106 5.53 -11.84 -19.26
C ASN A 106 5.55 -11.25 -20.67
N LYS A 107 6.72 -11.27 -21.31
CA LYS A 107 6.93 -10.72 -22.66
C LYS A 107 6.09 -11.42 -23.74
N ALA A 108 5.68 -12.66 -23.51
CA ALA A 108 4.84 -13.42 -24.45
C ALA A 108 3.37 -12.96 -24.42
N LEU A 109 2.95 -12.26 -23.35
CA LEU A 109 1.58 -11.81 -23.17
C LEU A 109 1.50 -10.31 -23.45
N GLN A 110 0.54 -9.92 -24.29
CA GLN A 110 0.25 -8.51 -24.55
C GLN A 110 -0.26 -7.78 -23.30
N ARG A 111 -0.87 -8.52 -22.37
CA ARG A 111 -1.40 -7.99 -21.12
C ARG A 111 -1.24 -9.02 -20.01
N SER A 112 -0.96 -8.55 -18.79
CA SER A 112 -0.92 -9.44 -17.62
C SER A 112 -2.31 -10.02 -17.35
N PRO A 113 -2.41 -11.35 -17.13
CA PRO A 113 -3.65 -12.00 -16.71
C PRO A 113 -3.91 -11.83 -15.21
N LEU A 114 -2.99 -11.22 -14.46
CA LEU A 114 -3.11 -11.03 -13.03
C LEU A 114 -3.82 -9.71 -12.71
N SER A 115 -4.70 -9.75 -11.72
CA SER A 115 -5.22 -8.57 -11.04
C SER A 115 -4.48 -8.43 -9.71
N ILE A 116 -3.65 -7.38 -9.59
CA ILE A 116 -2.85 -7.14 -8.39
C ILE A 116 -3.58 -6.13 -7.51
N VAL A 117 -3.82 -6.51 -6.26
CA VAL A 117 -4.52 -5.67 -5.28
C VAL A 117 -3.71 -5.55 -3.99
N THR A 118 -3.81 -4.41 -3.33
CA THR A 118 -3.17 -4.15 -2.05
C THR A 118 -3.89 -4.91 -0.96
N ALA A 119 -3.18 -5.83 -0.29
CA ALA A 119 -3.73 -6.57 0.85
C ALA A 119 -3.50 -5.83 2.17
N LEU A 120 -2.30 -5.27 2.33
CA LEU A 120 -1.89 -4.60 3.57
C LEU A 120 -0.80 -3.57 3.28
N VAL A 121 -0.90 -2.41 3.93
CA VAL A 121 0.23 -1.50 4.13
C VAL A 121 0.86 -1.88 5.47
N ASP A 122 2.03 -2.52 5.45
CA ASP A 122 2.60 -3.20 6.62
C ASP A 122 3.36 -2.24 7.53
N LYS A 123 4.35 -1.54 6.97
CA LYS A 123 5.16 -0.58 7.71
C LYS A 123 5.39 0.66 6.86
N ILE A 124 5.22 1.83 7.48
CA ILE A 124 5.69 3.10 6.94
C ILE A 124 6.55 3.76 8.03
N GLY A 125 7.84 3.91 7.76
CA GLY A 125 8.77 4.65 8.59
C GLY A 125 9.10 5.98 7.93
N MET A 126 9.11 7.07 8.71
CA MET A 126 9.54 8.39 8.24
C MET A 126 10.77 8.84 9.02
N THR A 127 11.75 9.42 8.32
CA THR A 127 12.96 9.97 8.92
C THR A 127 13.59 10.95 7.94
N PRO A 128 13.54 12.28 8.14
CA PRO A 128 12.81 13.03 9.19
C PRO A 128 11.29 13.11 8.95
N ASN A 129 10.52 13.51 9.97
CA ASN A 129 9.05 13.64 9.91
C ASN A 129 8.55 14.86 9.10
N ILE A 130 9.38 15.43 8.23
CA ILE A 130 9.05 16.61 7.42
C ILE A 130 9.35 16.27 5.96
N ILE A 131 8.36 16.50 5.10
CA ILE A 131 8.50 16.40 3.64
C ILE A 131 8.41 17.83 3.12
N HIS A 132 9.48 18.30 2.48
CA HIS A 132 9.55 19.65 1.94
C HIS A 132 8.73 19.74 0.65
N PRO A 133 7.75 20.68 0.57
CA PRO A 133 6.87 20.77 -0.59
C PRO A 133 7.56 21.37 -1.83
N ASP A 134 8.70 22.01 -1.66
CA ASP A 134 9.50 22.69 -2.67
C ASP A 134 10.76 21.92 -3.06
N CYS A 135 10.88 20.67 -2.62
CA CYS A 135 11.99 19.78 -2.95
C CYS A 135 11.51 18.60 -3.80
N ASP A 136 12.28 18.25 -4.82
CA ASP A 136 11.97 17.10 -5.69
C ASP A 136 12.10 15.79 -4.90
N ILE A 137 11.18 14.86 -5.16
CA ILE A 137 11.12 13.55 -4.51
C ILE A 137 11.56 12.49 -5.50
N LYS A 138 12.35 11.52 -5.04
CA LYS A 138 12.67 10.29 -5.77
C LYS A 138 12.16 9.10 -4.99
N PHE A 139 11.32 8.29 -5.66
CA PHE A 139 10.91 6.99 -5.18
C PHE A 139 11.74 5.91 -5.85
N THR A 140 12.18 4.93 -5.08
CA THR A 140 12.74 3.68 -5.59
C THR A 140 12.03 2.51 -4.92
N GLY A 141 12.01 1.35 -5.56
CA GLY A 141 11.45 0.17 -4.93
C GLY A 141 11.63 -1.08 -5.75
N HIS A 142 11.45 -2.23 -5.11
CA HIS A 142 11.54 -3.55 -5.70
C HIS A 142 10.81 -4.58 -4.82
N VAL A 143 10.60 -5.77 -5.36
CA VAL A 143 10.07 -6.91 -4.60
C VAL A 143 11.16 -7.47 -3.69
N THR A 144 10.87 -7.57 -2.39
CA THR A 144 11.80 -8.12 -1.38
C THR A 144 11.42 -9.53 -0.95
N TRP A 145 10.16 -9.93 -1.09
CA TRP A 145 9.70 -11.26 -0.73
C TRP A 145 8.48 -11.68 -1.55
N VAL A 146 8.36 -12.98 -1.82
CA VAL A 146 7.25 -13.56 -2.58
C VAL A 146 6.75 -14.84 -1.92
N GLY A 147 5.44 -14.92 -1.72
CA GLY A 147 4.73 -16.14 -1.35
C GLY A 147 4.17 -16.87 -2.59
N LYS A 148 3.17 -17.72 -2.41
CA LYS A 148 2.53 -18.40 -3.56
C LYS A 148 1.74 -17.41 -4.45
N THR A 149 1.02 -16.49 -3.81
CA THR A 149 0.11 -15.54 -4.46
C THR A 149 0.24 -14.12 -3.89
N SER A 150 1.20 -13.91 -3.00
CA SER A 150 1.44 -12.65 -2.30
C SER A 150 2.84 -12.11 -2.62
N ILE A 151 2.97 -10.80 -2.72
CA ILE A 151 4.22 -10.11 -3.04
C ILE A 151 4.44 -9.01 -2.01
N GLU A 152 5.61 -8.98 -1.38
CA GLU A 152 6.05 -7.86 -0.54
C GLU A 152 6.91 -6.92 -1.39
N ALA A 153 6.45 -5.67 -1.52
CA ALA A 153 7.17 -4.60 -2.21
C ALA A 153 7.70 -3.62 -1.17
N LYS A 154 9.02 -3.38 -1.22
CA LYS A 154 9.69 -2.37 -0.39
C LYS A 154 10.00 -1.15 -1.25
N MET A 155 9.67 0.01 -0.74
CA MET A 155 9.85 1.28 -1.42
C MET A 155 10.57 2.26 -0.50
N HIS A 156 11.43 3.06 -1.10
CA HIS A 156 12.22 4.09 -0.45
C HIS A 156 11.91 5.42 -1.12
N MET A 157 11.64 6.44 -0.30
CA MET A 157 11.43 7.80 -0.73
C MET A 157 12.58 8.66 -0.23
N SER A 158 13.18 9.42 -1.13
CA SER A 158 14.25 10.37 -0.83
C SER A 158 13.90 11.75 -1.38
N GLN A 159 14.39 12.81 -0.74
CA GLN A 159 14.22 14.19 -1.22
C GLN A 159 15.55 14.80 -1.61
N TYR A 160 15.53 15.54 -2.72
CA TYR A 160 16.66 16.33 -3.14
C TYR A 160 16.68 17.65 -2.37
N HIS A 161 17.68 17.82 -1.51
CA HIS A 161 17.89 19.04 -0.72
C HIS A 161 19.39 19.30 -0.59
N ASP A 162 19.81 20.57 -0.68
CA ASP A 162 21.21 21.00 -0.55
C ASP A 162 22.22 20.22 -1.42
N GLY A 163 21.83 19.83 -2.64
CA GLY A 163 22.70 19.14 -3.59
C GLY A 163 22.79 17.62 -3.43
N ALA A 164 22.03 17.01 -2.51
CA ALA A 164 22.02 15.57 -2.30
C ALA A 164 20.61 15.01 -2.07
N TYR A 165 20.42 13.72 -2.37
CA TYR A 165 19.22 12.99 -1.98
C TYR A 165 19.36 12.46 -0.55
N THR A 166 18.45 12.84 0.33
CA THR A 166 18.36 12.32 1.71
C THR A 166 17.15 11.40 1.83
N PRO A 167 17.25 10.25 2.54
CA PRO A 167 16.11 9.39 2.78
C PRO A 167 15.08 10.12 3.64
N VAL A 168 13.80 9.89 3.37
CA VAL A 168 12.68 10.54 4.07
C VAL A 168 11.63 9.53 4.53
N LEU A 169 11.37 8.48 3.74
CA LEU A 169 10.35 7.49 4.06
C LEU A 169 10.72 6.10 3.52
N ASP A 170 10.50 5.08 4.34
CA ASP A 170 10.54 3.67 3.95
C ASP A 170 9.14 3.08 4.07
N ALA A 171 8.70 2.36 3.04
CA ALA A 171 7.39 1.73 3.00
C ALA A 171 7.50 0.25 2.61
N THR A 172 6.73 -0.60 3.28
CA THR A 172 6.57 -2.02 2.97
C THR A 172 5.10 -2.32 2.75
N PHE A 173 4.77 -2.73 1.52
CA PHE A 173 3.40 -3.03 1.09
C PHE A 173 3.31 -4.52 0.75
N VAL A 174 2.22 -5.16 1.17
CA VAL A 174 1.91 -6.54 0.81
C VAL A 174 0.76 -6.52 -0.20
N MET A 175 1.08 -7.02 -1.39
CA MET A 175 0.18 -7.12 -2.53
C MET A 175 -0.24 -8.58 -2.70
N VAL A 176 -1.41 -8.82 -3.28
CA VAL A 176 -1.88 -10.16 -3.64
C VAL A 176 -2.30 -10.19 -5.10
N ALA A 177 -1.89 -11.27 -5.78
CA ALA A 177 -2.29 -11.55 -7.14
C ALA A 177 -3.56 -12.37 -7.16
N ARG A 178 -4.46 -11.96 -8.03
CA ARG A 178 -5.80 -12.51 -8.21
C ARG A 178 -6.01 -12.81 -9.69
N ASP A 179 -7.00 -13.63 -10.00
CA ASP A 179 -7.42 -13.83 -11.39
C ASP A 179 -8.02 -12.54 -11.99
N PRO A 180 -8.23 -12.47 -13.32
CA PRO A 180 -8.78 -11.27 -13.97
C PRO A 180 -10.12 -10.81 -13.41
N GLU A 181 -10.90 -11.72 -12.82
CA GLU A 181 -12.19 -11.44 -12.19
C GLU A 181 -12.10 -11.11 -10.69
N ASN A 182 -10.90 -11.14 -10.10
CA ASN A 182 -10.63 -10.89 -8.69
C ASN A 182 -11.38 -11.85 -7.71
N LYS A 183 -11.73 -13.05 -8.16
CA LYS A 183 -12.44 -14.07 -7.39
C LYS A 183 -11.50 -15.02 -6.66
N ARG A 184 -10.41 -15.43 -7.30
CA ARG A 184 -9.47 -16.44 -6.77
C ARG A 184 -8.05 -15.89 -6.73
N ALA A 185 -7.26 -16.44 -5.82
CA ALA A 185 -5.83 -16.14 -5.77
C ALA A 185 -5.12 -16.74 -7.00
N ALA A 186 -4.12 -16.04 -7.52
CA ALA A 186 -3.35 -16.46 -8.69
C ALA A 186 -1.86 -16.54 -8.33
N PHE A 187 -1.17 -17.53 -8.90
CA PHE A 187 0.24 -17.75 -8.62
C PHE A 187 1.12 -16.65 -9.20
N VAL A 188 2.23 -16.35 -8.51
CA VAL A 188 3.20 -15.33 -8.92
C VAL A 188 4.60 -15.93 -9.04
N ASN A 189 5.43 -15.32 -9.86
CA ASN A 189 6.79 -15.77 -10.13
C ASN A 189 7.61 -15.92 -8.84
N PRO A 190 8.28 -17.06 -8.61
CA PRO A 190 9.15 -17.23 -7.45
C PRO A 190 10.32 -16.23 -7.51
N LEU A 191 10.72 -15.72 -6.35
CA LEU A 191 11.82 -14.78 -6.20
C LEU A 191 13.09 -15.51 -5.76
N LYS A 192 14.22 -15.24 -6.42
CA LYS A 192 15.54 -15.71 -6.04
C LYS A 192 16.44 -14.52 -5.72
N PRO A 193 16.82 -14.32 -4.44
CA PRO A 193 17.81 -13.30 -4.08
C PRO A 193 19.19 -13.61 -4.68
N GLU A 194 19.92 -12.58 -5.06
CA GLU A 194 21.30 -12.63 -5.53
C GLU A 194 22.24 -11.92 -4.54
N GLY A 195 23.01 -12.69 -3.78
CA GLY A 195 24.02 -12.17 -2.86
C GLY A 195 23.51 -11.97 -1.42
N PRO A 196 24.41 -11.57 -0.50
CA PRO A 196 24.10 -11.53 0.93
C PRO A 196 23.08 -10.44 1.30
N GLU A 197 23.10 -9.29 0.62
CA GLU A 197 22.16 -8.18 0.89
C GLU A 197 20.72 -8.54 0.51
N GLU A 198 20.52 -9.09 -0.70
CA GLU A 198 19.19 -9.54 -1.14
C GLU A 198 18.69 -10.73 -0.30
N GLU A 199 19.59 -11.60 0.16
CA GLU A 199 19.24 -12.72 1.04
C GLU A 199 18.75 -12.23 2.41
N GLU A 200 19.40 -11.21 2.99
CA GLU A 200 18.95 -10.60 4.24
C GLU A 200 17.56 -9.94 4.09
N LEU A 201 17.33 -9.23 2.98
CA LEU A 201 16.01 -8.65 2.67
C LEU A 201 14.94 -9.73 2.54
N PHE A 202 15.25 -10.84 1.89
CA PHE A 202 14.33 -11.97 1.73
C PHE A 202 13.98 -12.63 3.07
N GLN A 203 14.98 -12.86 3.91
CA GLN A 203 14.81 -13.39 5.27
C GLN A 203 13.97 -12.46 6.13
N GLN A 204 14.20 -11.15 6.03
CA GLN A 204 13.39 -10.15 6.73
C GLN A 204 11.91 -10.22 6.30
N GLY A 205 11.64 -10.51 5.02
CA GLY A 205 10.28 -10.74 4.51
C GLY A 205 9.59 -11.97 5.12
N GLU A 206 10.31 -13.08 5.31
CA GLU A 206 9.78 -14.26 6.02
C GLU A 206 9.49 -13.98 7.50
N ILE A 207 10.35 -13.19 8.16
CA ILE A 207 10.11 -12.72 9.54
C ILE A 207 8.86 -11.84 9.58
N ASN A 208 8.72 -10.89 8.65
CA ASN A 208 7.56 -10.01 8.58
C ASN A 208 6.26 -10.81 8.38
N LYS A 209 6.27 -11.80 7.49
CA LYS A 209 5.15 -12.73 7.28
C LYS A 209 4.79 -13.49 8.55
N THR A 210 5.77 -14.03 9.25
CA THR A 210 5.55 -14.76 10.52
C THR A 210 4.91 -13.84 11.56
N ARG A 211 5.46 -12.63 11.73
CA ARG A 211 4.89 -11.60 12.61
C ARG A 211 3.44 -11.25 12.25
N ARG A 212 3.12 -11.11 10.96
CA ARG A 212 1.74 -10.84 10.49
C ARG A 212 0.77 -11.96 10.86
N ILE A 213 1.21 -13.22 10.74
CA ILE A 213 0.40 -14.38 11.14
C ILE A 213 0.19 -14.37 12.66
N GLU A 214 1.26 -14.16 13.43
CA GLU A 214 1.20 -14.09 14.90
C GLU A 214 0.24 -13.00 15.39
N LEU A 215 0.36 -11.77 14.88
CA LEU A 215 -0.55 -10.65 15.18
C LEU A 215 -2.00 -10.98 14.85
N SER A 216 -2.24 -11.63 13.70
CA SER A 216 -3.60 -12.05 13.30
C SER A 216 -4.16 -13.13 14.21
N THR A 217 -3.32 -14.04 14.72
CA THR A 217 -3.73 -15.10 15.66
C THR A 217 -3.93 -14.59 17.08
N ALA A 218 -3.09 -13.66 17.55
CA ALA A 218 -3.12 -13.07 18.88
C ALA A 218 -4.21 -11.98 19.03
N SER A 219 -4.98 -11.70 17.97
CA SER A 219 -6.08 -10.74 18.02
C SER A 219 -7.07 -11.06 19.15
N LEU A 220 -7.40 -10.06 19.97
CA LEU A 220 -8.39 -10.18 21.06
C LEU A 220 -9.80 -10.54 20.57
N LEU A 221 -10.06 -10.43 19.26
CA LEU A 221 -11.29 -10.92 18.63
C LEU A 221 -11.32 -12.46 18.48
N LYS A 222 -10.16 -13.12 18.62
CA LYS A 222 -10.01 -14.58 18.51
C LYS A 222 -9.56 -15.22 19.82
N MET A 223 -8.70 -14.55 20.57
CA MET A 223 -8.12 -15.05 21.82
C MET A 223 -8.51 -14.16 23.01
N ALA A 224 -8.80 -14.78 24.16
CA ALA A 224 -9.06 -14.04 25.38
C ALA A 224 -7.80 -13.33 25.90
N PRO A 225 -7.92 -12.20 26.63
CA PRO A 225 -6.77 -11.52 27.22
C PRO A 225 -5.97 -12.42 28.16
N THR A 226 -4.65 -12.29 28.13
CA THR A 226 -3.69 -12.95 29.01
C THR A 226 -3.88 -12.54 30.48
N ALA A 227 -3.28 -13.28 31.41
CA ALA A 227 -3.37 -12.97 32.84
C ALA A 227 -2.80 -11.58 33.17
N GLU A 228 -1.70 -11.19 32.51
CA GLU A 228 -1.09 -9.88 32.68
C GLU A 228 -1.98 -8.75 32.12
N GLU A 229 -2.54 -8.92 30.93
CA GLU A 229 -3.50 -7.95 30.37
C GLU A 229 -4.74 -7.80 31.27
N ARG A 230 -5.25 -8.89 31.84
CA ARG A 230 -6.37 -8.83 32.81
C ARG A 230 -5.99 -8.05 34.07
N LYS A 231 -4.76 -8.22 34.59
CA LYS A 231 -4.28 -7.42 35.73
C LYS A 231 -4.21 -5.94 35.38
N ILE A 232 -3.74 -5.60 34.18
CA ILE A 232 -3.68 -4.20 33.71
C ILE A 232 -5.10 -3.62 33.65
N VAL A 233 -6.06 -4.29 33.02
CA VAL A 233 -7.45 -3.84 32.95
C VAL A 233 -8.05 -3.68 34.34
N HIS A 234 -7.78 -4.63 35.24
CA HIS A 234 -8.25 -4.55 36.62
C HIS A 234 -7.63 -3.37 37.38
N SER A 235 -6.32 -3.13 37.23
CA SER A 235 -5.65 -1.98 37.84
C SER A 235 -6.19 -0.65 37.33
N LEU A 236 -6.45 -0.53 36.02
CA LEU A 236 -7.06 0.65 35.42
C LEU A 236 -8.47 0.88 35.98
N PHE A 237 -9.26 -0.20 36.11
CA PHE A 237 -10.57 -0.12 36.74
C PHE A 237 -10.49 0.41 38.17
N LEU A 238 -9.63 -0.17 39.02
CA LEU A 238 -9.46 0.25 40.41
C LEU A 238 -9.01 1.71 40.54
N ASN A 239 -8.09 2.14 39.69
CA ASN A 239 -7.59 3.52 39.67
C ASN A 239 -8.66 4.55 39.26
N THR A 240 -9.76 4.11 38.63
CA THR A 240 -10.88 4.98 38.26
C THR A 240 -12.01 5.02 39.29
N LEU A 241 -11.92 4.26 40.39
CA LEU A 241 -12.97 4.24 41.41
C LEU A 241 -12.89 5.47 42.32
N ASP A 242 -14.05 6.06 42.62
CA ASP A 242 -14.17 7.06 43.67
C ASP A 242 -14.11 6.38 45.06
N THR A 243 -13.04 6.65 45.82
CA THR A 243 -12.86 6.11 47.18
C THR A 243 -13.95 6.54 48.15
N LYS A 244 -14.70 7.62 47.85
CA LYS A 244 -15.76 8.15 48.71
C LYS A 244 -17.10 7.43 48.50
N THR A 245 -17.33 6.86 47.33
CA THR A 245 -18.65 6.33 46.96
C THR A 245 -18.64 4.91 46.38
N VAL A 246 -17.46 4.25 46.32
CA VAL A 246 -17.20 2.84 45.90
C VAL A 246 -18.35 2.22 45.11
N SER A 247 -18.68 2.85 43.99
CA SER A 247 -19.84 2.53 43.16
C SER A 247 -19.40 2.50 41.72
N PHE A 248 -19.94 1.54 40.96
CA PHE A 248 -19.68 1.42 39.53
C PHE A 248 -20.04 2.67 38.71
N ARG A 249 -20.93 3.52 39.25
CA ARG A 249 -21.41 4.75 38.60
C ARG A 249 -20.57 5.98 38.91
N SER A 250 -19.81 5.98 40.01
CA SER A 250 -18.96 7.12 40.38
C SER A 250 -17.52 6.81 40.04
N ARG A 251 -17.04 7.41 38.95
CA ARG A 251 -15.66 7.24 38.50
C ARG A 251 -14.93 8.58 38.46
N VAL A 252 -13.67 8.56 38.85
CA VAL A 252 -12.78 9.72 38.83
C VAL A 252 -11.65 9.44 37.84
N LEU A 253 -11.30 10.45 37.04
CA LEU A 253 -10.15 10.37 36.17
C LEU A 253 -8.86 10.54 36.99
N PRO A 254 -7.86 9.63 36.84
CA PRO A 254 -6.51 9.87 37.32
C PRO A 254 -5.92 11.19 36.77
N PRO A 255 -4.94 11.79 37.45
CA PRO A 255 -4.22 12.96 36.91
C PRO A 255 -3.67 12.69 35.51
N ASN A 256 -3.71 13.69 34.63
CA ASN A 256 -3.26 13.61 33.22
C ASN A 256 -3.97 12.55 32.37
N SER A 257 -5.22 12.20 32.70
CA SER A 257 -6.03 11.31 31.87
C SER A 257 -7.28 12.00 31.33
N VAL A 258 -7.77 11.51 30.19
CA VAL A 258 -9.00 11.96 29.54
C VAL A 258 -9.87 10.74 29.27
N TRP A 259 -11.19 10.88 29.27
CA TRP A 259 -12.04 9.77 28.89
C TRP A 259 -11.88 9.44 27.41
N MET A 260 -11.89 8.14 27.07
CA MET A 260 -11.80 7.69 25.68
C MET A 260 -12.92 8.25 24.80
N GLU A 261 -14.06 8.66 25.36
CA GLU A 261 -15.13 9.29 24.59
C GLU A 261 -14.79 10.71 24.13
N ASP A 262 -14.01 11.44 24.92
CA ASP A 262 -13.58 12.81 24.65
C ASP A 262 -12.35 12.86 23.74
N ALA A 263 -11.59 11.75 23.63
CA ALA A 263 -10.43 11.62 22.74
C ALA A 263 -10.78 11.17 21.31
N LYS A 264 -12.07 11.01 20.96
CA LYS A 264 -12.47 10.48 19.66
C LYS A 264 -12.29 11.51 18.54
N VAL A 265 -11.31 11.29 17.67
CA VAL A 265 -11.19 12.01 16.40
C VAL A 265 -11.86 11.20 15.29
N LYS A 266 -12.86 11.79 14.61
CA LYS A 266 -13.50 11.20 13.42
C LYS A 266 -13.12 12.04 12.19
N GLY A 267 -12.41 11.44 11.25
CA GLY A 267 -12.15 12.02 9.94
C GLY A 267 -12.98 11.30 8.87
N LEU A 268 -13.50 12.06 7.90
CA LEU A 268 -14.10 11.52 6.68
C LEU A 268 -13.36 12.15 5.49
N GLU A 269 -12.63 11.33 4.75
CA GLU A 269 -12.01 11.75 3.49
C GLU A 269 -12.76 11.08 2.32
N ILE A 270 -13.56 11.87 1.61
CA ILE A 270 -14.35 11.36 0.48
C ILE A 270 -13.42 11.22 -0.73
N CYS A 271 -12.92 10.00 -0.93
CA CYS A 271 -12.10 9.64 -2.08
C CYS A 271 -12.96 9.63 -3.35
N HIS A 272 -12.96 10.73 -4.10
CA HIS A 272 -13.59 10.79 -5.42
C HIS A 272 -12.65 10.13 -6.45
N PRO A 273 -13.11 9.14 -7.24
CA PRO A 273 -12.27 8.50 -8.23
C PRO A 273 -11.93 9.51 -9.34
N GLN A 274 -10.69 9.99 -9.36
CA GLN A 274 -10.24 10.99 -10.33
C GLN A 274 -9.75 10.36 -11.65
N VAL A 275 -9.37 9.07 -11.65
CA VAL A 275 -9.11 8.25 -12.83
C VAL A 275 -9.54 6.81 -12.55
N ARG A 276 -10.39 6.22 -13.40
CA ARG A 276 -10.72 4.78 -13.36
C ARG A 276 -9.59 3.99 -14.00
N GLU A 277 -8.84 3.20 -13.23
CA GLU A 277 -8.03 2.14 -13.81
C GLU A 277 -8.95 1.00 -14.28
N ARG A 278 -8.78 0.53 -15.52
CA ARG A 278 -9.66 -0.43 -16.23
C ARG A 278 -9.60 -1.87 -15.67
N GLY A 279 -9.31 -2.03 -14.38
CA GLY A 279 -9.20 -3.31 -13.66
C GLY A 279 -9.85 -3.33 -12.26
N ARG A 280 -10.28 -2.18 -11.71
CA ARG A 280 -11.05 -2.13 -10.45
C ARG A 280 -12.55 -2.04 -10.76
N GLU A 281 -13.22 -3.17 -10.94
CA GLU A 281 -14.66 -3.24 -10.66
C GLU A 281 -14.84 -3.65 -9.19
N GLY A 282 -15.33 -2.72 -8.38
CA GLY A 282 -15.68 -2.99 -6.97
C GLY A 282 -14.57 -2.68 -5.97
N GLY A 283 -14.48 -1.42 -5.55
CA GLY A 283 -13.61 -1.01 -4.46
C GLY A 283 -13.71 0.48 -4.19
N SER A 284 -14.85 0.92 -3.62
CA SER A 284 -14.87 2.16 -2.86
C SER A 284 -14.00 1.93 -1.63
N GLY A 285 -12.72 2.28 -1.72
CA GLY A 285 -11.80 2.24 -0.59
C GLY A 285 -12.17 3.34 0.39
N ILE A 286 -13.05 3.05 1.34
CA ILE A 286 -13.17 3.87 2.55
C ILE A 286 -11.98 3.51 3.42
N TYR A 287 -10.92 4.32 3.38
CA TYR A 287 -9.86 4.24 4.37
C TYR A 287 -10.41 4.77 5.70
N ASN A 288 -10.92 3.88 6.54
CA ASN A 288 -11.17 4.22 7.94
C ASN A 288 -9.81 4.27 8.65
N LEU A 289 -9.16 5.44 8.65
CA LEU A 289 -8.11 5.72 9.62
C LEU A 289 -8.76 5.87 10.99
N LYS A 290 -8.91 4.75 11.72
CA LYS A 290 -9.12 4.82 13.17
C LYS A 290 -7.79 5.19 13.81
N ARG A 291 -7.56 6.48 14.01
CA ARG A 291 -6.65 6.92 15.08
C ARG A 291 -7.37 6.66 16.40
N PHE A 292 -6.85 5.71 17.18
CA PHE A 292 -7.14 5.65 18.60
C PHE A 292 -6.29 6.70 19.33
#